data_AF-A0A2R3WJD9-F1
#
_entry.id   AF-A0A2R3WJD9-F1
#
_cell.length_a   1.000
_cell.length_b   1.000
_cell.length_c   1.000
_cell.angle_alpha   90.00
_cell.angle_beta   90.00
_cell.angle_gamma   90.00
#
_symmetry.space_group_name_H-M   'P 1'
#
loop_
_entity.id
_entity.type
_entity.pdbx_description
1 polymer ?
#
loop_
_entity_poly.entity_id
_entity_poly.type
_entity_poly.pdbx_seq_one_letter_code
_entity_poly.pdbx_strand_id
1 'polypeptide(L)'
;VDKLNALAGTTYDGKTIEEILIAVANDAEKKVFFNQAAQHFNHTFFFRCITPNGKGMPKSLESTLTTQFGSVEQFKETFTQAGVNNFGSGWTWLC
;
A
#
# COMPACT_ATOMS: atom_id res chain seq x y z
N VAL A 1 9.47 -5.64 10.24
CA VAL A 1 10.75 -5.81 9.51
C VAL A 1 11.50 -7.02 10.04
N ASP A 2 11.77 -7.12 11.35
CA ASP A 2 12.56 -8.22 11.92
C ASP A 2 12.00 -9.63 11.62
N LYS A 3 10.68 -9.82 11.79
CA LYS A 3 10.04 -11.10 11.46
C LYS A 3 10.09 -11.43 9.97
N LEU A 4 10.05 -10.43 9.10
CA LEU A 4 10.23 -10.61 7.65
C LEU A 4 11.65 -11.11 7.36
N ASN A 5 12.66 -10.42 7.91
CA ASN A 5 14.07 -10.78 7.71
C ASN A 5 14.38 -12.19 8.27
N ALA A 6 13.85 -12.53 9.45
CA ALA A 6 14.02 -13.84 10.06
C ALA A 6 13.43 -14.98 9.20
N LEU A 7 12.29 -14.73 8.53
CA LEU A 7 11.65 -15.70 7.65
C LEU A 7 12.29 -15.76 6.26
N ALA A 8 12.89 -14.66 5.78
CA ALA A 8 13.55 -14.60 4.49
C ALA A 8 14.86 -15.40 4.46
N GLY A 9 15.61 -15.41 5.58
CA GLY A 9 16.98 -15.93 5.60
C GLY A 9 17.82 -15.22 4.54
N THR A 10 18.55 -16.00 3.74
CA THR A 10 19.32 -15.51 2.58
C THR A 10 18.65 -15.81 1.24
N THR A 11 17.44 -16.40 1.25
CA THR A 11 16.76 -16.88 0.03
C THR A 11 16.41 -15.76 -0.93
N TYR A 12 16.17 -14.56 -0.40
CA TYR A 12 15.71 -13.40 -1.16
C TYR A 12 16.72 -12.25 -1.19
N ASP A 13 17.98 -12.53 -0.86
CA ASP A 13 19.02 -11.49 -0.85
C ASP A 13 19.16 -10.83 -2.23
N GLY A 14 19.20 -9.50 -2.22
CA GLY A 14 19.28 -8.68 -3.44
C GLY A 14 17.98 -8.55 -4.24
N LYS A 15 16.87 -9.16 -3.79
CA LYS A 15 15.54 -8.97 -4.39
C LYS A 15 14.84 -7.74 -3.81
N THR A 16 14.04 -7.06 -4.62
CA THR A 16 13.17 -6.00 -4.10
C THR A 16 11.96 -6.61 -3.39
N ILE A 17 11.31 -5.82 -2.54
CA ILE A 17 10.12 -6.29 -1.81
C ILE A 17 8.97 -6.63 -2.77
N GLU A 18 8.84 -5.92 -3.88
CA GLU A 18 7.85 -6.18 -4.93
C GLU A 18 8.09 -7.50 -5.64
N GLU A 19 9.35 -7.81 -6.00
CA GLU A 19 9.71 -9.10 -6.60
C GLU A 19 9.38 -10.26 -5.66
N ILE A 20 9.71 -10.11 -4.38
CA ILE A 20 9.40 -11.11 -3.35
C ILE A 20 7.89 -11.32 -3.25
N LEU A 21 7.11 -10.23 -3.21
CA LEU A 21 5.65 -10.30 -3.09
C LEU A 21 5.00 -11.05 -4.24
N ILE A 22 5.38 -10.71 -5.48
CA ILE A 22 4.84 -11.36 -6.68
C ILE A 22 5.20 -12.86 -6.68
N ALA A 23 6.44 -13.19 -6.31
CA ALA A 23 6.91 -14.58 -6.30
C ALA A 23 6.18 -15.47 -5.30
N VAL A 24 5.68 -14.93 -4.18
CA VAL A 24 5.08 -15.72 -3.08
C VAL A 24 3.58 -15.50 -2.90
N ALA A 25 2.94 -14.65 -3.72
CA ALA A 25 1.54 -14.21 -3.54
C ALA A 25 0.51 -15.34 -3.44
N ASN A 26 0.71 -16.43 -4.20
CA ASN A 26 -0.23 -17.55 -4.28
C ASN A 26 0.34 -18.85 -3.69
N ASP A 27 1.47 -18.75 -2.97
CA ASP A 27 2.10 -19.90 -2.34
C ASP A 27 1.51 -20.10 -0.93
N ALA A 28 0.68 -21.14 -0.80
CA ALA A 28 0.00 -21.46 0.46
C ALA A 28 0.98 -21.79 1.60
N GLU A 29 2.15 -22.37 1.29
CA GLU A 29 3.17 -22.70 2.29
C GLU A 29 3.90 -21.43 2.78
N LYS A 30 3.94 -20.38 1.96
CA LYS A 30 4.59 -19.10 2.28
C LYS A 30 3.62 -18.02 2.80
N LYS A 31 2.38 -18.36 3.13
CA LYS A 31 1.35 -17.39 3.57
C LYS A 31 1.81 -16.47 4.71
N VAL A 32 2.50 -17.01 5.72
CA VAL A 32 3.01 -16.20 6.84
C VAL A 32 4.06 -15.22 6.36
N PHE A 33 4.98 -15.67 5.50
CA PHE A 33 6.02 -14.83 4.92
C PHE A 33 5.44 -13.75 4.02
N PHE A 34 4.51 -14.11 3.12
CA PHE A 34 3.76 -13.17 2.29
C PHE A 34 3.11 -12.06 3.13
N ASN A 35 2.42 -12.42 4.21
CA ASN A 35 1.80 -11.45 5.10
C ASN A 35 2.82 -10.46 5.70
N GLN A 36 4.01 -10.92 6.09
CA GLN A 36 5.04 -10.03 6.62
C GLN A 36 5.63 -9.13 5.53
N ALA A 37 5.88 -9.67 4.34
CA ALA A 37 6.38 -8.92 3.19
C ALA A 37 5.38 -7.84 2.76
N ALA A 38 4.09 -8.21 2.68
CA ALA A 38 3.02 -7.33 2.23
C ALA A 38 2.81 -6.19 3.22
N GLN A 39 2.80 -6.50 4.52
CA GLN A 39 2.72 -5.46 5.54
C GLN A 39 3.95 -4.56 5.52
N HIS A 40 5.16 -5.08 5.29
CA HIS A 40 6.34 -4.21 5.16
C HIS A 40 6.20 -3.23 3.98
N PHE A 41 5.78 -3.73 2.82
CA PHE A 41 5.52 -2.89 1.65
C PHE A 41 4.44 -1.84 1.91
N ASN A 42 3.28 -2.27 2.44
CA ASN A 42 2.13 -1.39 2.67
C ASN A 42 2.46 -0.26 3.65
N HIS A 43 3.12 -0.56 4.78
CA HIS A 43 3.53 0.48 5.74
C HIS A 43 4.58 1.42 5.14
N THR A 44 5.56 0.89 4.41
CA THR A 44 6.58 1.70 3.76
C THR A 44 5.96 2.68 2.76
N PHE A 45 4.97 2.21 1.99
CA PHE A 45 4.21 3.07 1.08
C PHE A 45 3.41 4.14 1.85
N PHE A 46 2.63 3.73 2.85
CA PHE A 46 1.81 4.65 3.65
C PHE A 46 2.64 5.77 4.29
N PHE A 47 3.78 5.44 4.90
CA PHE A 47 4.63 6.46 5.51
C PHE A 47 5.26 7.41 4.49
N ARG A 48 5.44 6.98 3.23
CA ARG A 48 5.88 7.87 2.14
C ARG A 48 4.74 8.77 1.61
N CYS A 49 3.48 8.44 1.87
CA CYS A 49 2.33 9.28 1.51
C CYS A 49 2.12 10.46 2.46
N ILE A 50 2.70 10.45 3.65
CA ILE A 50 2.51 11.49 4.67
C ILE A 50 3.78 12.30 4.91
N THR A 51 3.60 13.58 5.26
CA THR A 51 4.70 14.48 5.61
C THR A 51 4.15 15.61 6.49
N PRO A 52 4.95 16.22 7.39
CA PRO A 52 4.49 17.37 8.17
C PRO A 52 3.92 18.46 7.25
N ASN A 53 2.75 19.00 7.61
CA ASN A 53 2.03 20.06 6.87
C ASN A 53 1.55 19.69 5.46
N GLY A 54 1.78 18.46 4.98
CA GLY A 54 1.41 18.03 3.64
C GLY A 54 2.20 18.72 2.52
N LYS A 55 1.83 18.42 1.27
CA LYS A 55 2.33 19.09 0.06
C LYS A 55 1.16 19.49 -0.81
N GLY A 56 1.31 20.57 -1.58
CA GLY A 56 0.31 20.97 -2.56
C GLY A 56 0.07 19.87 -3.59
N MET A 57 -1.19 19.68 -3.99
CA MET A 57 -1.57 18.72 -5.03
C MET A 57 -1.06 19.21 -6.40
N PRO A 58 -0.33 18.39 -7.17
CA PRO A 58 0.01 18.74 -8.55
C PRO A 58 -1.24 18.87 -9.42
N LYS A 59 -1.26 19.85 -10.33
CA LYS A 59 -2.40 20.09 -11.25
C LYS A 59 -2.79 18.87 -12.09
N SER A 60 -1.81 18.05 -12.49
CA SER A 60 -2.08 16.82 -13.24
C SER A 60 -2.90 15.82 -12.41
N LEU A 61 -2.55 15.64 -11.14
CA LEU A 61 -3.29 14.76 -10.23
C LEU A 61 -4.68 15.32 -9.93
N GLU A 62 -4.81 16.62 -9.68
CA GLU A 62 -6.10 17.29 -9.48
C GLU A 62 -7.04 17.08 -10.68
N SER A 63 -6.52 17.25 -11.90
CA SER A 63 -7.27 17.02 -13.13
C SER A 63 -7.71 15.56 -13.25
N THR A 64 -6.82 14.59 -13.00
CA THR A 64 -7.17 13.16 -13.06
C THR A 64 -8.25 12.80 -12.04
N LEU A 65 -8.13 13.30 -10.81
CA LEU A 65 -9.14 13.06 -9.77
C LEU A 65 -10.48 13.70 -10.14
N THR A 66 -10.47 14.91 -10.68
CA THR A 66 -11.69 15.60 -11.11
C THR A 66 -12.37 14.87 -12.26
N THR A 67 -11.61 14.38 -13.25
CA THR A 67 -12.15 13.57 -14.35
C THR A 67 -12.75 12.25 -13.86
N GLN A 68 -12.09 11.58 -12.90
CA GLN A 68 -12.50 10.24 -12.47
C GLN A 68 -13.62 10.25 -11.41
N PHE A 69 -13.62 11.25 -10.54
CA PHE A 69 -14.49 11.31 -9.35
C PHE A 69 -15.43 12.51 -9.34
N GLY A 70 -15.36 13.40 -10.34
CA GLY A 70 -16.16 14.64 -10.44
C GLY A 70 -15.53 15.83 -9.72
N SER A 71 -14.94 15.64 -8.54
CA SER A 71 -14.10 16.62 -7.85
C SER A 71 -13.12 15.96 -6.87
N VAL A 72 -12.13 16.74 -6.40
CA VAL A 72 -11.21 16.28 -5.35
C VAL A 72 -11.95 16.03 -4.02
N GLU A 73 -12.96 16.83 -3.71
CA GLU A 73 -13.83 16.65 -2.53
C GLU A 73 -14.62 15.34 -2.61
N GLN A 74 -15.21 15.04 -3.77
CA GLN A 74 -15.94 13.78 -4.00
C GLN A 74 -15.02 12.57 -3.93
N PHE A 75 -13.78 12.67 -4.43
CA PHE A 75 -12.77 11.66 -4.21
C PHE A 75 -12.49 11.45 -2.72
N LYS A 76 -12.25 12.52 -1.95
CA LYS A 76 -11.95 12.41 -0.51
C LYS A 76 -13.10 11.76 0.26
N GLU A 77 -14.34 12.12 -0.05
CA GLU A 77 -15.52 11.49 0.55
C GLU A 77 -15.59 10.00 0.20
N THR A 78 -15.48 9.67 -1.08
CA THR A 78 -15.52 8.27 -1.57
C THR A 78 -14.42 7.42 -0.94
N PHE A 79 -13.18 7.93 -0.93
CA PHE A 79 -12.03 7.23 -0.36
C PHE A 79 -12.17 7.05 1.15
N THR A 80 -12.69 8.06 1.86
CA THR A 80 -12.97 7.98 3.30
C THR A 80 -14.02 6.93 3.59
N GLN A 81 -15.12 6.90 2.84
CA GLN A 81 -16.17 5.89 3.01
C GLN A 81 -15.66 4.47 2.72
N ALA A 82 -14.80 4.30 1.71
CA ALA A 82 -14.15 3.03 1.46
C ALA A 82 -13.27 2.59 2.64
N GLY A 83 -12.55 3.53 3.28
CA GLY A 83 -11.80 3.27 4.51
C GLY A 83 -12.68 2.89 5.70
N VAL A 84 -13.76 3.63 5.96
CA VAL A 84 -14.70 3.36 7.06
C VAL A 84 -15.37 1.99 6.91
N ASN A 85 -15.73 1.62 5.68
CA ASN A 85 -16.40 0.35 5.38
C ASN A 85 -15.43 -0.82 5.19
N ASN A 86 -14.11 -0.60 5.29
CA ASN A 86 -13.10 -1.66 5.26
C ASN A 86 -13.05 -2.35 6.63
N PHE A 87 -13.96 -3.32 6.83
CA PHE A 87 -14.16 -3.94 8.13
C PHE A 87 -12.94 -4.75 8.59
N GLY A 88 -12.42 -4.41 9.78
CA GLY A 88 -11.26 -5.06 10.37
C GLY A 88 -9.94 -4.38 10.03
N SER A 89 -8.85 -5.14 10.01
CA SER A 89 -7.53 -4.63 9.62
C SER A 89 -7.37 -4.69 8.11
N GLY A 90 -7.06 -3.57 7.48
CA GLY A 90 -6.96 -3.49 6.03
C GLY A 90 -6.27 -2.22 5.52
N TRP A 91 -6.26 -2.10 4.20
CA TRP A 91 -5.70 -0.96 3.47
C TRP A 91 -6.70 -0.50 2.41
N THR A 92 -6.84 0.81 2.23
CA THR A 92 -7.63 1.44 1.16
C THR A 92 -6.66 2.16 0.23
N TRP A 93 -6.77 1.94 -1.08
CA TRP A 93 -5.78 2.37 -2.07
C TRP A 93 -6.41 3.24 -3.17
N LEU A 94 -5.65 4.21 -3.65
CA LEU A 94 -5.86 4.90 -4.92
C LEU A 94 -4.75 4.39 -5.85
N CYS A 95 -5.13 3.73 -6.94
CA CYS A 95 -4.22 3.07 -7.87
C CYS A 95 -4.39 3.63 -9.28
#